data_AF-A0A661KWH1-F1
#
_entry.id   AF-A0A661KWH1-F1
#
_cell.length_a   1.000
_cell.length_b   1.000
_cell.length_c   1.000
_cell.angle_alpha   90.00
_cell.angle_beta   90.00
_cell.angle_gamma   90.00
#
_symmetry.space_group_name_H-M   'P 1'
#
loop_
_entity.id
_entity.type
_entity.pdbx_description
1 polymer ?
#
loop_
_entity_poly.entity_id
_entity_poly.type
_entity_poly.pdbx_seq_one_letter_code
_entity_poly.pdbx_strand_id
1 'polypeptide(L)'
;MAGVKGDKFILWFNEVGLSDVPLVGGKNASLGEMYQKLTSRGINIPNGFAITAYAYRYFLEYAGIGKEIVDILSDLDTHDITSLKEKGYKVRQLIQNAHFPPELEEAICNAYEQLAAGLGKNDVDVAVRSSATAEDLPDASFAGQQDTFLNIRGKENLLYACKRCFASLFTNRAISYRHDKGFGQLDVALSIAVQKMVRSDSACSGVMFSIDTETGFKNVVYITAAYGLGENVVQGAINPDEYYVFKPTLKLNKKAIIGKKVGDREIKMVYSFEEGATTKNVPISHEERHRYILTDDEIIQLAEWACIIEE
;
A
#
# COMPACT_ATOMS: atom_id res chain seq x y z
N MET A 1 -27.72 11.26 14.96
CA MET A 1 -27.83 11.17 13.48
C MET A 1 -26.49 10.68 12.98
N ALA A 2 -26.43 9.45 12.45
CA ALA A 2 -25.19 8.95 11.86
C ALA A 2 -24.86 9.81 10.63
N GLY A 3 -23.71 10.50 10.65
CA GLY A 3 -23.28 11.32 9.52
C GLY A 3 -23.21 10.48 8.24
N VAL A 4 -23.39 11.16 7.09
CA VAL A 4 -23.25 10.53 5.77
C VAL A 4 -21.82 9.95 5.68
N LYS A 5 -21.67 8.74 5.16
CA LYS A 5 -20.38 8.02 5.07
C LYS A 5 -19.27 8.88 4.41
N GLY A 6 -19.65 9.79 3.52
CA GLY A 6 -18.75 10.71 2.83
C GLY A 6 -18.05 11.74 3.72
N ASP A 7 -18.59 12.04 4.92
CA ASP A 7 -18.04 13.07 5.81
C ASP A 7 -17.26 12.47 7.00
N LYS A 8 -17.01 11.16 6.96
CA LYS A 8 -16.23 10.48 8.01
C LYS A 8 -14.74 10.60 7.73
N PHE A 9 -13.94 10.85 8.76
CA PHE A 9 -12.48 10.82 8.65
C PHE A 9 -11.91 9.41 8.55
N ILE A 10 -12.50 8.46 9.26
CA ILE A 10 -12.05 7.08 9.36
C ILE A 10 -13.16 6.15 8.87
N LEU A 11 -12.79 5.17 8.05
CA LEU A 11 -13.63 4.04 7.66
C LEU A 11 -12.83 2.75 7.83
N TRP A 12 -13.38 1.75 8.52
CA TRP A 12 -12.73 0.46 8.71
C TRP A 12 -12.81 -0.41 7.46
N PHE A 13 -11.90 -1.39 7.31
CA PHE A 13 -11.93 -2.28 6.15
C PHE A 13 -13.23 -3.11 6.02
N ASN A 14 -13.90 -3.39 7.13
CA ASN A 14 -15.23 -4.02 7.13
C ASN A 14 -16.38 -3.05 6.77
N GLU A 15 -16.09 -1.77 6.56
CA GLU A 15 -17.08 -0.73 6.20
C GLU A 15 -16.90 -0.23 4.77
N VAL A 16 -15.87 -0.65 4.03
CA VAL A 16 -15.55 -0.12 2.68
C VAL A 16 -15.44 -1.21 1.62
N GLY A 17 -15.98 -0.95 0.44
CA GLY A 17 -15.87 -1.85 -0.72
C GLY A 17 -15.64 -1.06 -2.01
N LEU A 18 -15.76 -1.74 -3.16
CA LEU A 18 -15.49 -1.16 -4.48
C LEU A 18 -16.36 0.07 -4.82
N SER A 19 -17.56 0.19 -4.23
CA SER A 19 -18.40 1.39 -4.40
C SER A 19 -17.84 2.64 -3.71
N ASP A 20 -16.88 2.48 -2.80
CA ASP A 20 -16.32 3.55 -1.98
C ASP A 20 -15.00 4.11 -2.53
N VAL A 21 -14.59 3.73 -3.75
CA VAL A 21 -13.40 4.25 -4.43
C VAL A 21 -13.30 5.79 -4.39
N PRO A 22 -14.37 6.58 -4.60
CA PRO A 22 -14.30 8.04 -4.47
C PRO A 22 -13.95 8.53 -3.06
N LEU A 23 -14.20 7.72 -2.03
CA LEU A 23 -13.99 8.07 -0.63
C LEU A 23 -12.63 7.60 -0.11
N VAL A 24 -12.17 6.42 -0.55
CA VAL A 24 -10.97 5.77 0.02
C VAL A 24 -9.91 5.37 -1.01
N GLY A 25 -10.14 5.60 -2.31
CA GLY A 25 -9.24 5.17 -3.38
C GLY A 25 -9.29 3.67 -3.68
N GLY A 26 -8.72 3.30 -4.82
CA GLY A 26 -8.81 1.94 -5.39
C GLY A 26 -8.24 0.85 -4.49
N LYS A 27 -7.05 1.10 -3.90
CA LYS A 27 -6.38 0.12 -3.01
C LYS A 27 -7.18 -0.15 -1.74
N ASN A 28 -7.67 0.89 -1.05
CA ASN A 28 -8.43 0.69 0.19
C ASN A 28 -9.80 0.06 -0.08
N ALA A 29 -10.46 0.46 -1.17
CA ALA A 29 -11.70 -0.14 -1.62
C ALA A 29 -11.52 -1.64 -1.91
N SER A 30 -10.46 -2.00 -2.65
CA SER A 30 -10.11 -3.40 -2.94
C SER A 30 -9.74 -4.19 -1.68
N LEU A 31 -8.98 -3.59 -0.75
CA LEU A 31 -8.63 -4.21 0.54
C LEU A 31 -9.87 -4.49 1.38
N GLY A 32 -10.80 -3.53 1.47
CA GLY A 32 -12.05 -3.73 2.21
C GLY A 32 -12.98 -4.74 1.56
N GLU A 33 -13.05 -4.76 0.22
CA GLU A 33 -13.78 -5.77 -0.55
C GLU A 33 -13.26 -7.18 -0.24
N MET A 34 -11.94 -7.37 -0.29
CA MET A 34 -11.29 -8.64 0.06
C MET A 34 -11.53 -8.99 1.53
N TYR A 35 -11.37 -8.04 2.44
CA TYR A 35 -11.58 -8.25 3.88
C TYR A 35 -13.02 -8.74 4.16
N GLN A 36 -14.02 -8.14 3.54
CA GLN A 36 -15.43 -8.50 3.74
C GLN A 36 -15.80 -9.83 3.08
N LYS A 37 -15.34 -10.08 1.86
CA LYS A 37 -15.79 -11.23 1.05
C LYS A 37 -14.95 -12.49 1.20
N LEU A 38 -13.66 -12.36 1.50
CA LEU A 38 -12.71 -13.47 1.41
C LEU A 38 -12.27 -13.99 2.78
N THR A 39 -12.41 -13.21 3.86
CA THR A 39 -12.11 -13.68 5.22
C THR A 39 -12.91 -14.94 5.58
N SER A 40 -14.20 -14.98 5.24
CA SER A 40 -15.04 -16.17 5.45
C SER A 40 -14.70 -17.35 4.52
N ARG A 41 -13.92 -17.11 3.46
CA ARG A 41 -13.40 -18.14 2.53
C ARG A 41 -12.01 -18.64 2.93
N GLY A 42 -11.51 -18.26 4.10
CA GLY A 42 -10.22 -18.73 4.64
C GLY A 42 -8.99 -17.94 4.19
N ILE A 43 -9.18 -16.81 3.47
CA ILE A 43 -8.09 -15.91 3.12
C ILE A 43 -7.94 -14.88 4.23
N ASN A 44 -6.75 -14.82 4.84
CA ASN A 44 -6.50 -13.91 5.96
C ASN A 44 -6.01 -12.55 5.46
N ILE A 45 -6.83 -11.51 5.61
CA ILE A 45 -6.45 -10.12 5.33
C ILE A 45 -6.19 -9.41 6.65
N PRO A 46 -5.00 -8.80 6.87
CA PRO A 46 -4.74 -8.02 8.08
C PRO A 46 -5.72 -6.86 8.19
N ASN A 47 -6.34 -6.74 9.37
CA ASN A 47 -7.32 -5.69 9.61
C ASN A 47 -6.64 -4.29 9.69
N GLY A 48 -7.45 -3.25 9.54
CA GLY A 48 -7.01 -1.86 9.51
C GLY A 48 -8.15 -0.92 9.18
N PHE A 49 -7.80 0.33 8.90
CA PHE A 49 -8.73 1.37 8.55
C PHE A 49 -8.15 2.30 7.47
N ALA A 50 -9.05 2.99 6.79
CA ALA A 50 -8.73 4.03 5.83
C ALA A 50 -8.98 5.41 6.45
N ILE A 51 -8.00 6.30 6.33
CA ILE A 51 -8.17 7.74 6.48
C ILE A 51 -8.70 8.24 5.14
N THR A 52 -9.88 8.85 5.13
CA THR A 52 -10.63 9.11 3.89
C THR A 52 -10.07 10.28 3.08
N ALA A 53 -10.48 10.37 1.82
CA ALA A 53 -10.25 11.54 0.97
C ALA A 53 -10.88 12.81 1.56
N TYR A 54 -11.98 12.69 2.30
CA TYR A 54 -12.58 13.80 3.04
C TYR A 54 -11.63 14.33 4.12
N ALA A 55 -11.01 13.45 4.92
CA ALA A 55 -10.00 13.84 5.91
C ALA A 55 -8.82 14.62 5.29
N TYR A 56 -8.37 14.21 4.10
CA TYR A 56 -7.33 14.94 3.37
C TYR A 56 -7.76 16.34 2.97
N ARG A 57 -8.96 16.48 2.37
CA ARG A 57 -9.49 17.80 1.97
C ARG A 57 -9.69 18.71 3.18
N TYR A 58 -10.25 18.16 4.25
CA TYR A 58 -10.46 18.86 5.52
C TYR A 58 -9.13 19.33 6.14
N PHE A 59 -8.09 18.50 6.12
CA PHE A 59 -6.75 18.88 6.57
C PHE A 59 -6.18 20.08 5.77
N LEU A 60 -6.27 20.05 4.44
CA LEU A 60 -5.78 21.16 3.61
C LEU A 60 -6.54 22.47 3.84
N GLU A 61 -7.86 22.37 4.03
CA GLU A 61 -8.74 23.51 4.30
C GLU A 61 -8.41 24.13 5.66
N TYR A 62 -8.40 23.33 6.72
CA TYR A 62 -8.09 23.78 8.08
C TYR A 62 -6.70 24.41 8.18
N ALA A 63 -5.70 23.80 7.52
CA ALA A 63 -4.34 24.33 7.50
C ALA A 63 -4.21 25.63 6.66
N GLY A 64 -5.21 25.96 5.83
CA GLY A 64 -5.19 27.15 4.98
C GLY A 64 -4.15 27.10 3.85
N ILE A 65 -3.57 25.94 3.56
CA ILE A 65 -2.44 25.80 2.63
C ILE A 65 -2.85 25.57 1.18
N GLY A 66 -4.15 25.30 0.91
CA GLY A 66 -4.63 24.97 -0.44
C GLY A 66 -4.30 26.05 -1.49
N LYS A 67 -4.48 27.33 -1.15
CA LYS A 67 -4.16 28.44 -2.06
C LYS A 67 -2.66 28.54 -2.34
N GLU A 68 -1.83 28.42 -1.30
CA GLU A 68 -0.37 28.48 -1.43
C GLU A 68 0.17 27.33 -2.31
N ILE A 69 -0.41 26.13 -2.19
CA ILE A 69 -0.08 25.00 -3.08
C ILE A 69 -0.36 25.35 -4.55
N VAL A 70 -1.53 25.93 -4.84
CA VAL A 70 -1.91 26.33 -6.19
C VAL A 70 -0.98 27.43 -6.72
N ASP A 71 -0.68 28.43 -5.89
CA ASP A 71 0.19 29.54 -6.27
C ASP A 71 1.61 29.04 -6.61
N ILE A 72 2.19 28.14 -5.79
CA ILE A 72 3.51 27.53 -6.04
C ILE A 72 3.55 26.76 -7.37
N LEU A 73 2.43 26.16 -7.78
CA LEU A 73 2.34 25.30 -8.97
C LEU A 73 1.71 26.00 -10.19
N SER A 74 1.35 27.27 -10.09
CA SER A 74 0.56 27.99 -11.11
C SER A 74 1.29 28.19 -12.44
N ASP A 75 2.59 28.41 -12.38
CA ASP A 75 3.52 28.59 -13.51
C ASP A 75 4.42 27.36 -13.69
N LEU A 76 3.91 26.16 -13.37
CA LEU A 76 4.66 24.92 -13.52
C LEU A 76 4.92 24.60 -14.99
N ASP A 77 6.18 24.43 -15.36
CA ASP A 77 6.60 23.76 -16.60
C ASP A 77 7.13 22.36 -16.27
N THR A 78 6.46 21.32 -16.75
CA THR A 78 6.87 19.92 -16.52
C THR A 78 8.14 19.53 -17.29
N HIS A 79 8.55 20.32 -18.30
CA HIS A 79 9.80 20.10 -19.03
C HIS A 79 11.01 20.72 -18.32
N ASP A 80 10.80 21.66 -17.40
CA ASP A 80 11.83 22.17 -16.50
C ASP A 80 11.91 21.30 -15.23
N ILE A 81 12.78 20.28 -15.31
CA ILE A 81 13.02 19.33 -14.22
C ILE A 81 13.50 20.03 -12.94
N THR A 82 14.22 21.14 -13.04
CA THR A 82 14.75 21.86 -11.87
C THR A 82 13.62 22.59 -11.16
N SER A 83 12.83 23.37 -11.91
CA SER A 83 11.64 24.06 -11.38
C SER A 83 10.63 23.07 -10.78
N LEU A 84 10.36 21.95 -11.45
CA LEU A 84 9.49 20.88 -10.95
C LEU A 84 9.98 20.32 -9.60
N LYS A 85 11.29 20.05 -9.48
CA LYS A 85 11.89 19.54 -8.23
C LYS A 85 11.74 20.54 -7.09
N GLU A 86 12.05 21.80 -7.33
CA GLU A 86 11.98 22.86 -6.33
C GLU A 86 10.53 23.12 -5.86
N LYS A 87 9.61 23.29 -6.81
CA LYS A 87 8.18 23.51 -6.51
C LYS A 87 7.57 22.32 -5.79
N GLY A 88 7.83 21.10 -6.28
CA GLY A 88 7.40 19.87 -5.62
C GLY A 88 7.95 19.75 -4.19
N TYR A 89 9.22 20.09 -3.98
CA TYR A 89 9.81 20.10 -2.64
C TYR A 89 9.13 21.11 -1.71
N LYS A 90 8.91 22.35 -2.17
CA LYS A 90 8.24 23.41 -1.39
C LYS A 90 6.83 22.97 -0.94
N VAL A 91 6.03 22.42 -1.85
CA VAL A 91 4.69 21.92 -1.51
C VAL A 91 4.74 20.77 -0.51
N ARG A 92 5.67 19.82 -0.68
CA ARG A 92 5.82 18.71 0.28
C ARG A 92 6.21 19.20 1.68
N GLN A 93 7.09 20.20 1.78
CA GLN A 93 7.46 20.80 3.06
C GLN A 93 6.29 21.55 3.69
N LEU A 94 5.51 22.29 2.90
CA LEU A 94 4.31 22.99 3.36
C LEU A 94 3.31 22.02 4.01
N ILE A 95 3.04 20.89 3.35
CA ILE A 95 2.15 19.84 3.88
C ILE A 95 2.72 19.18 5.14
N GLN A 96 4.03 18.87 5.16
CA GLN A 96 4.66 18.21 6.31
C GLN A 96 4.68 19.09 7.56
N ASN A 97 4.82 20.41 7.38
CA ASN A 97 4.88 21.38 8.47
C ASN A 97 3.50 21.86 8.94
N ALA A 98 2.43 21.59 8.17
CA ALA A 98 1.06 21.93 8.58
C ALA A 98 0.60 21.07 9.76
N HIS A 99 -0.25 21.64 10.61
CA HIS A 99 -0.82 20.95 11.77
C HIS A 99 -2.08 20.19 11.37
N PHE A 100 -2.29 19.01 11.95
CA PHE A 100 -3.58 18.35 11.82
C PHE A 100 -4.66 19.17 12.55
N PRO A 101 -5.89 19.21 12.02
CA PRO A 101 -7.05 19.57 12.82
C PRO A 101 -7.13 18.66 14.06
N PRO A 102 -7.36 19.19 15.28
CA PRO A 102 -7.40 18.40 16.50
C PRO A 102 -8.33 17.18 16.42
N GLU A 103 -9.52 17.35 15.83
CA GLU A 103 -10.52 16.31 15.63
C GLU A 103 -10.09 15.21 14.65
N LEU A 104 -9.27 15.55 13.65
CA LEU A 104 -8.71 14.56 12.73
C LEU A 104 -7.57 13.80 13.40
N GLU A 105 -6.72 14.49 14.13
CA GLU A 105 -5.65 13.88 14.92
C GLU A 105 -6.22 12.88 15.95
N GLU A 106 -7.24 13.31 16.69
CA GLU A 106 -7.96 12.48 17.65
C GLU A 106 -8.60 11.26 16.98
N ALA A 107 -9.28 11.45 15.84
CA ALA A 107 -9.90 10.34 15.11
C ALA A 107 -8.87 9.29 14.65
N ILE A 108 -7.71 9.71 14.13
CA ILE A 108 -6.62 8.80 13.72
C ILE A 108 -6.06 8.05 14.93
N CYS A 109 -5.79 8.76 16.03
CA CYS A 109 -5.23 8.17 17.25
C CYS A 109 -6.19 7.16 17.88
N ASN A 110 -7.48 7.50 17.98
CA ASN A 110 -8.51 6.62 18.54
C ASN A 110 -8.68 5.36 17.68
N ALA A 111 -8.67 5.48 16.34
CA ALA A 111 -8.74 4.34 15.45
C ALA A 111 -7.52 3.42 15.59
N TYR A 112 -6.32 3.99 15.75
CA TYR A 112 -5.10 3.23 16.01
C TYR A 112 -5.17 2.47 17.34
N GLU A 113 -5.64 3.11 18.41
CA GLU A 113 -5.83 2.45 19.70
C GLU A 113 -6.89 1.36 19.65
N GLN A 114 -8.00 1.60 18.95
CA GLN A 114 -9.03 0.60 18.75
C GLN A 114 -8.48 -0.62 17.99
N LEU A 115 -7.63 -0.41 16.98
CA LEU A 115 -6.96 -1.49 16.25
C LEU A 115 -6.03 -2.27 17.17
N ALA A 116 -5.24 -1.58 18.00
CA ALA A 116 -4.34 -2.21 18.96
C ALA A 116 -5.11 -3.04 20.01
N ALA A 117 -6.16 -2.45 20.58
CA ALA A 117 -7.02 -3.09 21.58
C ALA A 117 -7.74 -4.33 21.02
N GLY A 118 -8.25 -4.26 19.78
CA GLY A 118 -8.84 -5.42 19.09
C GLY A 118 -7.88 -6.59 18.86
N LEU A 119 -6.57 -6.31 18.92
CA LEU A 119 -5.51 -7.31 18.82
C LEU A 119 -4.89 -7.68 20.18
N GLY A 120 -5.44 -7.17 21.29
CA GLY A 120 -4.93 -7.40 22.64
C GLY A 120 -3.53 -6.79 22.86
N LYS A 121 -3.20 -5.70 22.17
CA LYS A 121 -1.91 -5.00 22.25
C LYS A 121 -2.10 -3.55 22.66
N ASN A 122 -1.12 -2.99 23.35
CA ASN A 122 -1.08 -1.56 23.66
C ASN A 122 -0.48 -0.73 22.51
N ASP A 123 0.38 -1.36 21.71
CA ASP A 123 1.03 -0.73 20.57
C ASP A 123 1.20 -1.77 19.45
N VAL A 124 0.91 -1.37 18.23
CA VAL A 124 0.80 -2.27 17.09
C VAL A 124 1.58 -1.76 15.90
N ASP A 125 2.50 -2.58 15.38
CA ASP A 125 3.18 -2.28 14.13
C ASP A 125 2.20 -2.25 12.95
N VAL A 126 2.12 -1.11 12.26
CA VAL A 126 1.25 -0.85 11.11
C VAL A 126 2.03 -0.45 9.87
N ALA A 127 1.46 -0.77 8.71
CA ALA A 127 1.82 -0.22 7.41
C ALA A 127 0.93 0.99 7.15
N VAL A 128 1.52 2.10 6.71
CA VAL A 128 0.82 3.31 6.30
C VAL A 128 1.02 3.45 4.80
N ARG A 129 -0.05 3.26 4.03
CA ARG A 129 -0.02 3.16 2.56
C ARG A 129 -0.96 4.18 1.95
N SER A 130 -0.47 4.86 0.93
CA SER A 130 -1.23 5.80 0.12
C SER A 130 -2.18 5.06 -0.85
N SER A 131 -3.40 5.60 -0.99
CA SER A 131 -4.41 5.18 -1.97
C SER A 131 -5.09 6.41 -2.56
N ALA A 132 -4.74 6.78 -3.79
CA ALA A 132 -5.36 7.93 -4.44
C ALA A 132 -6.73 7.58 -5.04
N THR A 133 -7.63 8.56 -5.08
CA THR A 133 -8.99 8.39 -5.63
C THR A 133 -9.03 8.32 -7.16
N ALA A 134 -7.92 8.65 -7.83
CA ALA A 134 -7.80 8.68 -9.28
C ALA A 134 -7.02 7.47 -9.86
N GLU A 135 -6.71 6.46 -9.05
CA GLU A 135 -5.94 5.27 -9.47
C GLU A 135 -6.69 4.34 -10.44
N ASP A 136 -8.01 4.44 -10.49
CA ASP A 136 -8.87 3.53 -11.27
C ASP A 136 -9.33 4.12 -12.62
N LEU A 137 -8.77 5.25 -13.04
CA LEU A 137 -8.97 5.69 -14.43
C LEU A 137 -8.22 4.71 -15.36
N PRO A 138 -8.83 4.28 -16.50
CA PRO A 138 -8.27 3.25 -17.38
C PRO A 138 -6.81 3.46 -17.82
N ASP A 139 -6.35 4.73 -17.84
CA ASP A 139 -5.01 5.15 -18.24
C ASP A 139 -4.17 5.72 -17.07
N ALA A 140 -4.55 5.46 -15.82
CA ALA A 140 -3.95 6.07 -14.62
C ALA A 140 -3.44 5.07 -13.59
N SER A 141 -2.46 4.26 -13.98
CA SER A 141 -1.69 3.51 -13.00
C SER A 141 -0.71 4.45 -12.25
N PHE A 142 -1.12 4.97 -11.10
CA PHE A 142 -0.17 5.55 -10.12
C PHE A 142 0.64 4.46 -9.37
N ALA A 143 0.54 3.20 -9.82
CA ALA A 143 1.29 2.06 -9.30
C ALA A 143 2.80 2.38 -9.18
N GLY A 144 3.35 2.14 -8.00
CA GLY A 144 4.78 2.34 -7.70
C GLY A 144 5.24 3.79 -7.54
N GLN A 145 4.33 4.78 -7.42
CA GLN A 145 4.71 6.19 -7.30
C GLN A 145 4.47 6.81 -5.91
N GLN A 146 3.83 6.08 -5.00
CA GLN A 146 3.35 6.65 -3.75
C GLN A 146 4.03 6.02 -2.54
N ASP A 147 4.26 6.84 -1.52
CA ASP A 147 5.02 6.44 -0.34
C ASP A 147 4.27 5.38 0.47
N THR A 148 4.99 4.32 0.81
CA THR A 148 4.59 3.29 1.78
C THR A 148 5.56 3.32 2.93
N PHE A 149 5.02 3.37 4.16
CA PHE A 149 5.80 3.33 5.38
C PHE A 149 5.48 2.06 6.15
N LEU A 150 6.51 1.27 6.46
CA LEU A 150 6.38 -0.03 7.12
C LEU A 150 6.89 0.04 8.57
N ASN A 151 6.38 -0.86 9.42
CA ASN A 151 6.77 -0.97 10.84
C ASN A 151 6.62 0.36 11.60
N ILE A 152 5.54 1.10 11.34
CA ILE A 152 5.20 2.31 12.09
C ILE A 152 4.56 1.91 13.42
N ARG A 153 4.99 2.56 14.52
CA ARG A 153 4.58 2.25 15.89
C ARG A 153 4.41 3.54 16.69
N GLY A 154 3.40 3.59 17.55
CA GLY A 154 3.05 4.77 18.32
C GLY A 154 2.31 5.85 17.51
N LYS A 155 1.48 6.62 18.20
CA LYS A 155 0.61 7.66 17.61
C LYS A 155 1.39 8.74 16.87
N GLU A 156 2.49 9.22 17.46
CA GLU A 156 3.31 10.28 16.86
C GLU A 156 3.91 9.87 15.52
N ASN A 157 4.52 8.68 15.45
CA ASN A 157 5.07 8.16 14.20
C ASN A 157 3.98 7.87 13.17
N LEU A 158 2.78 7.43 13.60
CA LEU A 158 1.64 7.26 12.72
C LEU A 158 1.22 8.58 12.08
N LEU A 159 1.03 9.64 12.89
CA LEU A 159 0.67 10.97 12.38
C LEU A 159 1.75 11.51 11.43
N TYR A 160 3.03 11.34 11.79
CA TYR A 160 4.15 11.71 10.94
C TYR A 160 4.12 10.97 9.59
N ALA A 161 3.93 9.65 9.60
CA ALA A 161 3.80 8.85 8.39
C ALA A 161 2.58 9.28 7.55
N CYS A 162 1.45 9.62 8.19
CA CYS A 162 0.27 10.11 7.50
C CYS A 162 0.52 11.43 6.76
N LYS A 163 1.20 12.40 7.40
CA LYS A 163 1.58 13.66 6.72
C LYS A 163 2.49 13.40 5.53
N ARG A 164 3.44 12.47 5.65
CA ARG A 164 4.31 12.09 4.54
C ARG A 164 3.53 11.45 3.40
N CYS A 165 2.57 10.56 3.69
CA CYS A 165 1.67 10.03 2.67
C CYS A 165 0.89 11.15 1.98
N PHE A 166 0.27 12.09 2.71
CA PHE A 166 -0.41 13.24 2.11
C PHE A 166 0.51 14.10 1.23
N ALA A 167 1.76 14.32 1.66
CA ALA A 167 2.76 15.02 0.86
C ALA A 167 3.18 14.23 -0.40
N SER A 168 3.08 12.90 -0.41
CA SER A 168 3.47 12.05 -1.55
C SER A 168 2.63 12.28 -2.82
N LEU A 169 1.44 12.89 -2.71
CA LEU A 169 0.71 13.38 -3.87
C LEU A 169 1.51 14.42 -4.66
N PHE A 170 2.47 15.10 -4.04
CA PHE A 170 3.27 16.15 -4.66
C PHE A 170 4.72 15.71 -4.92
N THR A 171 4.95 14.43 -5.17
CA THR A 171 6.21 13.99 -5.80
C THR A 171 6.31 14.55 -7.22
N ASN A 172 7.54 14.70 -7.73
CA ASN A 172 7.77 15.27 -9.05
C ASN A 172 7.03 14.48 -10.15
N ARG A 173 7.01 13.15 -10.02
CA ARG A 173 6.32 12.25 -10.94
C ARG A 173 4.80 12.41 -10.86
N ALA A 174 4.25 12.51 -9.66
CA ALA A 174 2.81 12.69 -9.47
C ALA A 174 2.33 14.07 -9.97
N ILE A 175 3.12 15.13 -9.75
CA ILE A 175 2.84 16.48 -10.26
C ILE A 175 2.86 16.49 -11.80
N SER A 176 3.94 15.96 -12.41
CA SER A 176 4.05 15.89 -13.88
C SER A 176 2.88 15.13 -14.48
N TYR A 177 2.57 13.96 -13.93
CA TYR A 177 1.46 13.14 -14.41
C TYR A 177 0.12 13.87 -14.37
N ARG A 178 -0.20 14.56 -13.27
CA ARG A 178 -1.44 15.34 -13.16
C ARG A 178 -1.51 16.46 -14.19
N HIS A 179 -0.40 17.20 -14.36
CA HIS A 179 -0.31 18.26 -15.35
C HIS A 179 -0.53 17.73 -16.78
N ASP A 180 0.14 16.62 -17.14
CA ASP A 180 0.04 16.03 -18.48
C ASP A 180 -1.37 15.46 -18.77
N LYS A 181 -2.10 15.05 -17.73
CA LYS A 181 -3.50 14.61 -17.83
C LYS A 181 -4.53 15.75 -17.69
N GLY A 182 -4.09 16.98 -17.45
CA GLY A 182 -4.96 18.14 -17.29
C GLY A 182 -5.79 18.13 -16.00
N PHE A 183 -5.36 17.39 -14.96
CA PHE A 183 -6.00 17.45 -13.65
C PHE A 183 -5.59 18.71 -12.89
N GLY A 184 -6.54 19.37 -12.23
CA GLY A 184 -6.25 20.42 -11.27
C GLY A 184 -5.42 19.89 -10.11
N GLN A 185 -4.57 20.75 -9.53
CA GLN A 185 -3.63 20.34 -8.48
C GLN A 185 -4.32 19.87 -7.19
N LEU A 186 -5.58 20.27 -6.97
CA LEU A 186 -6.40 19.91 -5.81
C LEU A 186 -7.59 19.00 -6.14
N ASP A 187 -7.74 18.59 -7.40
CA ASP A 187 -8.84 17.73 -7.85
C ASP A 187 -8.69 16.31 -7.29
N VAL A 188 -7.45 15.84 -7.23
CA VAL A 188 -7.09 14.52 -6.72
C VAL A 188 -6.95 14.56 -5.20
N ALA A 189 -7.65 13.67 -4.52
CA ALA A 189 -7.49 13.45 -3.09
C ALA A 189 -6.75 12.15 -2.82
N LEU A 190 -6.12 12.08 -1.63
CA LEU A 190 -5.46 10.88 -1.15
C LEU A 190 -6.18 10.34 0.07
N SER A 191 -6.41 9.03 0.06
CA SER A 191 -6.74 8.25 1.24
C SER A 191 -5.50 7.49 1.71
N ILE A 192 -5.46 7.14 2.99
CA ILE A 192 -4.36 6.39 3.59
C ILE A 192 -4.90 5.11 4.22
N ALA A 193 -4.37 3.96 3.83
CA ALA A 193 -4.53 2.70 4.55
C ALA A 193 -3.60 2.68 5.76
N VAL A 194 -4.14 2.46 6.94
CA VAL A 194 -3.40 2.08 8.15
C VAL A 194 -3.75 0.63 8.45
N GLN A 195 -2.83 -0.28 8.13
CA GLN A 195 -3.08 -1.72 8.18
C GLN A 195 -2.12 -2.40 9.15
N LYS A 196 -2.60 -3.39 9.90
CA LYS A 196 -1.75 -4.23 10.73
C LYS A 196 -0.63 -4.88 9.88
N MET A 197 0.62 -4.73 10.31
CA MET A 197 1.73 -5.42 9.66
C MET A 197 1.69 -6.94 9.90
N VAL A 198 2.07 -7.69 8.86
CA VAL A 198 2.36 -9.13 8.92
C VAL A 198 3.84 -9.32 9.23
N ARG A 199 4.17 -10.34 10.04
CA ARG A 199 5.55 -10.64 10.46
C ARG A 199 6.38 -11.35 9.39
N SER A 200 6.27 -10.91 8.13
CA SER A 200 7.09 -11.46 7.04
C SER A 200 8.56 -11.05 7.15
N ASP A 201 8.90 -10.06 8.00
CA ASP A 201 10.29 -9.76 8.40
C ASP A 201 11.04 -10.98 8.94
N SER A 202 10.31 -11.92 9.55
CA SER A 202 10.84 -13.17 10.12
C SER A 202 10.54 -14.40 9.26
N ALA A 203 10.00 -14.21 8.05
CA ALA A 203 9.61 -15.28 7.13
C ALA A 203 9.82 -14.79 5.68
N CYS A 204 8.77 -14.87 4.85
CA CYS A 204 8.80 -14.51 3.45
C CYS A 204 7.55 -13.73 3.04
N SER A 205 7.63 -13.08 1.90
CA SER A 205 6.54 -12.37 1.25
C SER A 205 6.74 -12.38 -0.27
N GLY A 206 5.75 -11.94 -1.03
CA GLY A 206 5.77 -12.13 -2.47
C GLY A 206 4.63 -11.45 -3.21
N VAL A 207 4.58 -11.65 -4.51
CA VAL A 207 3.51 -11.17 -5.39
C VAL A 207 2.92 -12.37 -6.14
N MET A 208 1.62 -12.35 -6.36
CA MET A 208 0.94 -13.39 -7.14
C MET A 208 0.15 -12.76 -8.28
N PHE A 209 0.18 -13.42 -9.42
CA PHE A 209 -0.62 -13.11 -10.59
C PHE A 209 -1.44 -14.35 -10.95
N SER A 210 -2.75 -14.19 -11.16
CA SER A 210 -3.62 -15.25 -11.66
C SER A 210 -3.47 -15.45 -13.18
N ILE A 211 -2.40 -14.95 -13.78
CA ILE A 211 -2.13 -15.04 -15.21
C ILE A 211 -0.61 -15.02 -15.40
N ASP A 212 -0.12 -15.68 -16.44
CA ASP A 212 1.24 -15.44 -16.90
C ASP A 212 1.32 -14.03 -17.49
N THR A 213 2.10 -13.16 -16.83
CA THR A 213 2.25 -11.75 -17.20
C THR A 213 3.05 -11.55 -18.48
N GLU A 214 3.88 -12.51 -18.89
CA GLU A 214 4.69 -12.39 -20.11
C GLU A 214 3.90 -12.78 -21.36
N THR A 215 3.18 -13.90 -21.29
CA THR A 215 2.47 -14.47 -22.45
C THR A 215 0.97 -14.17 -22.47
N GLY A 216 0.40 -13.75 -21.33
CA GLY A 216 -1.05 -13.62 -21.15
C GLY A 216 -1.78 -14.97 -20.98
N PHE A 217 -1.06 -16.07 -20.72
CA PHE A 217 -1.68 -17.38 -20.53
C PHE A 217 -2.44 -17.46 -19.20
N LYS A 218 -3.78 -17.51 -19.28
CA LYS A 218 -4.71 -17.42 -18.13
C LYS A 218 -4.81 -18.66 -17.25
N ASN A 219 -4.31 -19.81 -17.72
CA ASN A 219 -4.46 -21.08 -17.01
C ASN A 219 -3.33 -21.37 -16.01
N VAL A 220 -2.57 -20.35 -15.64
CA VAL A 220 -1.44 -20.46 -14.71
C VAL A 220 -1.56 -19.40 -13.63
N VAL A 221 -1.21 -19.76 -12.40
CA VAL A 221 -0.88 -18.82 -11.33
C VAL A 221 0.64 -18.68 -11.31
N TYR A 222 1.11 -17.45 -11.38
CA TYR A 222 2.52 -17.09 -11.24
C TYR A 222 2.74 -16.49 -9.85
N ILE A 223 3.63 -17.08 -9.06
CA ILE A 223 3.93 -16.68 -7.69
C ILE A 223 5.41 -16.32 -7.62
N THR A 224 5.71 -15.15 -7.08
CA THR A 224 7.06 -14.77 -6.70
C THR A 224 7.18 -14.74 -5.19
N ALA A 225 8.35 -15.11 -4.64
CA ALA A 225 8.61 -15.04 -3.21
C ALA A 225 10.03 -14.56 -2.90
N ALA A 226 10.17 -13.82 -1.80
CA ALA A 226 11.43 -13.38 -1.24
C ALA A 226 11.39 -13.45 0.29
N TYR A 227 12.55 -13.57 0.93
CA TYR A 227 12.65 -13.43 2.39
C TYR A 227 12.41 -11.99 2.83
N GLY A 228 11.79 -11.83 4.00
CA GLY A 228 11.55 -10.52 4.61
C GLY A 228 10.26 -9.84 4.12
N LEU A 229 10.21 -8.52 4.27
CA LEU A 229 9.12 -7.65 3.83
C LEU A 229 9.08 -7.54 2.30
N GLY A 230 7.87 -7.45 1.73
CA GLY A 230 7.64 -7.59 0.29
C GLY A 230 8.02 -6.37 -0.55
N GLU A 231 8.39 -5.27 0.09
CA GLU A 231 8.71 -4.01 -0.59
C GLU A 231 9.85 -4.17 -1.60
N ASN A 232 10.89 -4.97 -1.29
CA ASN A 232 12.00 -5.22 -2.22
C ASN A 232 11.53 -5.94 -3.50
N VAL A 233 10.53 -6.82 -3.41
CA VAL A 233 9.97 -7.53 -4.57
C VAL A 233 9.18 -6.55 -5.44
N VAL A 234 8.33 -5.74 -4.81
CA VAL A 234 7.49 -4.75 -5.51
C VAL A 234 8.32 -3.68 -6.20
N GLN A 235 9.44 -3.28 -5.60
CA GLN A 235 10.36 -2.29 -6.17
C GLN A 235 11.34 -2.88 -7.21
N GLY A 236 11.35 -4.20 -7.41
CA GLY A 236 12.31 -4.88 -8.30
C GLY A 236 13.77 -4.79 -7.83
N ALA A 237 13.99 -4.60 -6.53
CA ALA A 237 15.32 -4.47 -5.95
C ALA A 237 16.04 -5.83 -5.80
N ILE A 238 15.31 -6.93 -5.91
CA ILE A 238 15.81 -8.31 -5.82
C ILE A 238 15.13 -9.16 -6.89
N ASN A 239 15.80 -10.23 -7.32
CA ASN A 239 15.19 -11.27 -8.14
C ASN A 239 14.57 -12.33 -7.21
N PRO A 240 13.24 -12.46 -7.12
CA PRO A 240 12.59 -13.42 -6.22
C PRO A 240 12.67 -14.85 -6.75
N ASP A 241 12.41 -15.83 -5.88
CA ASP A 241 12.05 -17.18 -6.35
C ASP A 241 10.73 -17.10 -7.14
N GLU A 242 10.62 -17.90 -8.19
CA GLU A 242 9.47 -17.95 -9.09
C GLU A 242 8.85 -19.35 -9.08
N TYR A 243 7.52 -19.41 -9.00
CA TYR A 243 6.76 -20.65 -9.02
C TYR A 243 5.57 -20.53 -9.97
N TYR A 244 5.34 -21.58 -10.75
CA TYR A 244 4.24 -21.66 -11.72
C TYR A 244 3.33 -22.82 -11.37
N VAL A 245 2.03 -22.54 -11.25
CA VAL A 245 1.00 -23.53 -10.90
C VAL A 245 -0.09 -23.57 -11.98
N PHE A 246 -0.35 -24.75 -12.52
CA PHE A 246 -1.35 -24.94 -13.57
C PHE A 246 -2.76 -25.08 -12.99
N LYS A 247 -3.62 -24.09 -13.24
CA LYS A 247 -4.98 -24.01 -12.67
C LYS A 247 -5.85 -25.25 -12.96
N PRO A 248 -5.86 -25.82 -14.19
CA PRO A 248 -6.71 -26.98 -14.48
C PRO A 248 -6.39 -28.22 -13.64
N THR A 249 -5.12 -28.53 -13.40
CA THR A 249 -4.75 -29.67 -12.54
C THR A 249 -4.90 -29.36 -11.07
N LEU A 250 -4.74 -28.11 -10.65
CA LEU A 250 -5.05 -27.64 -9.30
C LEU A 250 -6.54 -27.89 -8.97
N LYS A 251 -7.46 -27.48 -9.86
CA LYS A 251 -8.91 -27.72 -9.71
C LYS A 251 -9.30 -29.19 -9.64
N LEU A 252 -8.45 -30.09 -10.16
CA LEU A 252 -8.64 -31.55 -10.10
C LEU A 252 -7.92 -32.21 -8.92
N ASN A 253 -7.36 -31.43 -7.98
CA ASN A 253 -6.55 -31.89 -6.85
C ASN A 253 -5.40 -32.82 -7.29
N LYS A 254 -4.73 -32.47 -8.39
CA LYS A 254 -3.54 -33.17 -8.91
C LYS A 254 -2.28 -32.33 -8.68
N LYS A 255 -1.11 -32.92 -8.92
CA LYS A 255 0.16 -32.18 -8.91
C LYS A 255 0.09 -31.05 -9.94
N ALA A 256 0.08 -29.81 -9.45
CA ALA A 256 -0.17 -28.63 -10.26
C ALA A 256 1.05 -27.72 -10.42
N ILE A 257 2.12 -27.90 -9.63
CA ILE A 257 3.35 -27.14 -9.77
C ILE A 257 4.08 -27.60 -11.04
N ILE A 258 4.22 -26.71 -12.01
CA ILE A 258 4.83 -26.98 -13.32
C ILE A 258 6.21 -26.32 -13.49
N GLY A 259 6.57 -25.40 -12.61
CA GLY A 259 7.87 -24.73 -12.65
C GLY A 259 8.28 -24.17 -11.29
N LYS A 260 9.58 -24.27 -10.98
CA LYS A 260 10.23 -23.60 -9.86
C LYS A 260 11.57 -23.06 -10.34
N LYS A 261 11.85 -21.79 -10.06
CA LYS A 261 13.11 -21.15 -10.38
C LYS A 261 13.58 -20.35 -9.18
N VAL A 262 14.86 -20.49 -8.87
CA VAL A 262 15.47 -19.80 -7.73
C VAL A 262 15.88 -18.38 -8.17
N GLY A 263 15.58 -17.40 -7.34
CA GLY A 263 16.01 -16.02 -7.53
C GLY A 263 17.35 -15.69 -6.86
N ASP A 264 17.74 -14.42 -6.93
CA ASP A 264 18.94 -13.91 -6.26
C ASP A 264 18.65 -13.66 -4.78
N ARG A 265 19.56 -14.13 -3.92
CA ARG A 265 19.37 -14.19 -2.46
C ARG A 265 20.42 -13.39 -1.73
N GLU A 266 20.53 -12.13 -2.10
CA GLU A 266 21.55 -11.24 -1.54
C GLU A 266 21.07 -10.58 -0.24
N ILE A 267 19.89 -9.96 -0.28
CA ILE A 267 19.35 -9.15 0.81
C ILE A 267 17.88 -9.46 1.10
N LYS A 268 17.46 -9.20 2.34
CA LYS A 268 16.07 -9.20 2.79
C LYS A 268 15.77 -7.94 3.60
N MET A 269 14.55 -7.41 3.49
CA MET A 269 14.10 -6.29 4.30
C MET A 269 13.48 -6.79 5.60
N VAL A 270 13.96 -6.27 6.73
CA VAL A 270 13.49 -6.63 8.08
C VAL A 270 13.11 -5.38 8.87
N TYR A 271 12.49 -5.59 10.04
CA TYR A 271 12.22 -4.50 10.97
C TYR A 271 13.51 -3.88 11.47
N SER A 272 13.49 -2.55 11.61
CA SER A 272 14.51 -1.80 12.32
C SER A 272 13.89 -1.14 13.55
N PHE A 273 14.71 -1.04 14.59
CA PHE A 273 14.39 -0.37 15.85
C PHE A 273 15.41 0.75 16.16
N GLU A 274 16.22 1.09 15.16
CA GLU A 274 17.19 2.19 15.22
C GLU A 274 16.46 3.52 15.01
N GLU A 275 16.97 4.59 15.63
CA GLU A 275 16.39 5.92 15.49
C GLU A 275 16.45 6.38 14.03
N GLY A 276 15.32 6.85 13.49
CA GLY A 276 15.21 7.34 12.11
C GLY A 276 15.01 6.26 11.03
N ALA A 277 15.03 4.96 11.37
CA ALA A 277 14.78 3.88 10.41
C ALA A 277 13.82 2.83 10.95
N THR A 278 12.66 2.66 10.30
CA THR A 278 11.66 1.64 10.69
C THR A 278 11.90 0.28 10.05
N THR A 279 12.66 0.24 8.95
CA THR A 279 13.05 -0.99 8.23
C THR A 279 14.50 -0.89 7.79
N LYS A 280 15.15 -2.04 7.59
CA LYS A 280 16.51 -2.10 7.02
C LYS A 280 16.71 -3.34 6.15
N ASN A 281 17.58 -3.23 5.16
CA ASN A 281 18.04 -4.37 4.38
C ASN A 281 19.22 -5.04 5.07
N VAL A 282 19.17 -6.37 5.19
CA VAL A 282 20.24 -7.19 5.75
C VAL A 282 20.59 -8.32 4.80
N PRO A 283 21.84 -8.80 4.77
CA PRO A 283 22.21 -9.96 3.97
C PRO A 283 21.41 -11.21 4.36
N ILE A 284 21.03 -12.01 3.37
CA ILE A 284 20.44 -13.33 3.61
C ILE A 284 21.53 -14.29 4.10
N SER A 285 21.22 -15.13 5.09
CA SER A 285 22.16 -16.10 5.66
C SER A 285 22.51 -17.21 4.67
N HIS A 286 23.64 -17.88 4.88
CA HIS A 286 24.07 -18.97 4.00
C HIS A 286 23.06 -20.12 3.95
N GLU A 287 22.41 -20.45 5.07
CA GLU A 287 21.41 -21.52 5.11
C GLU A 287 20.16 -21.19 4.29
N GLU A 288 19.65 -19.96 4.42
CA GLU A 288 18.51 -19.45 3.65
C GLU A 288 18.80 -19.45 2.14
N ARG A 289 20.06 -19.22 1.73
CA ARG A 289 20.46 -19.24 0.32
C ARG A 289 20.31 -20.61 -0.36
N HIS A 290 20.20 -21.71 0.38
CA HIS A 290 20.20 -23.07 -0.18
C HIS A 290 18.83 -23.77 -0.21
N ARG A 291 17.73 -23.08 0.12
CA ARG A 291 16.38 -23.66 0.18
C ARG A 291 15.36 -22.89 -0.65
N TYR A 292 14.39 -23.52 -1.30
CA TYR A 292 13.26 -22.75 -1.84
C TYR A 292 12.57 -21.98 -0.72
N ILE A 293 12.15 -20.75 -1.02
CA ILE A 293 11.53 -19.86 -0.04
C ILE A 293 10.18 -20.39 0.41
N LEU A 294 9.41 -20.96 -0.53
CA LEU A 294 8.14 -21.61 -0.26
C LEU A 294 8.26 -23.13 -0.36
N THR A 295 7.53 -23.81 0.51
CA THR A 295 7.25 -25.25 0.40
C THR A 295 6.19 -25.52 -0.66
N ASP A 296 6.11 -26.76 -1.14
CA ASP A 296 5.12 -27.16 -2.14
C ASP A 296 3.68 -26.94 -1.65
N ASP A 297 3.41 -27.21 -0.38
CA ASP A 297 2.09 -27.01 0.23
C ASP A 297 1.72 -25.52 0.30
N GLU A 298 2.67 -24.64 0.63
CA GLU A 298 2.46 -23.18 0.60
C GLU A 298 2.21 -22.68 -0.83
N ILE A 299 2.95 -23.18 -1.82
CA ILE A 299 2.76 -22.83 -3.24
C ILE A 299 1.34 -23.21 -3.70
N ILE A 300 0.87 -24.41 -3.34
CA ILE A 300 -0.48 -24.86 -3.68
C ILE A 300 -1.53 -24.02 -2.97
N GLN A 301 -1.38 -23.77 -1.67
CA GLN A 301 -2.34 -22.97 -0.90
C GLN A 301 -2.47 -21.54 -1.45
N LEU A 302 -1.35 -20.91 -1.80
CA LEU A 302 -1.30 -19.58 -2.40
C LEU A 302 -1.97 -19.56 -3.78
N ALA A 303 -1.77 -20.60 -4.60
CA ALA A 303 -2.41 -20.73 -5.90
C ALA A 303 -3.94 -20.94 -5.79
N GLU A 304 -4.40 -21.68 -4.78
CA GLU A 304 -5.83 -21.81 -4.48
C GLU A 304 -6.44 -20.47 -4.09
N TRP A 305 -5.78 -19.71 -3.21
CA TRP A 305 -6.21 -18.36 -2.84
C TRP A 305 -6.24 -17.42 -4.05
N ALA A 306 -5.25 -17.49 -4.94
CA ALA A 306 -5.26 -16.70 -6.18
C ALA A 306 -6.47 -17.00 -7.08
N CYS A 307 -6.85 -18.28 -7.21
CA CYS A 307 -8.05 -18.67 -7.95
C CYS A 307 -9.34 -18.18 -7.25
N ILE A 308 -9.39 -18.26 -5.92
CA ILE A 308 -10.52 -17.79 -5.11
C ILE A 308 -10.71 -16.27 -5.21
N ILE A 309 -9.62 -15.50 -5.31
CA ILE A 309 -9.65 -14.03 -5.46
C ILE A 309 -10.09 -13.64 -6.87
N GLU A 310 -9.69 -14.41 -7.89
CA GLU A 310 -10.06 -14.16 -9.29
C GLU A 310 -11.54 -14.44 -9.57
N GLU A 311 -12.15 -15.39 -8.86
CA GLU A 311 -13.57 -15.80 -8.97
C GLU A 311 -14.54 -14.93 -8.15
#